data_AF-A0A1C5HVX3-F1
#
_entry.id   AF-A0A1C5HVX3-F1
#
_cell.length_a   1.000
_cell.length_b   1.000
_cell.length_c   1.000
_cell.angle_alpha   90.00
_cell.angle_beta   90.00
_cell.angle_gamma   90.00
#
_symmetry.space_group_name_H-M   'P 1'
#
loop_
_entity.id
_entity.type
_entity.pdbx_description
1 polymer ?
#
loop_
_entity_poly.entity_id
_entity_poly.type
_entity_poly.pdbx_seq_one_letter_code
_entity_poly.pdbx_strand_id
1 'polypeptide(L)' 'MSSDTLTTAGILLITVVAVAYGGLTLLTHLARRKPGYLDNPVRRGLWTAGHAHAGVLVLLVLVALPCLDQAEALLGVALL' A
#
# COMPACT_ATOMS: atom_id res chain seq x y z
N MET A 1 8.42 5.40 19.25
CA MET A 1 8.28 5.77 17.83
C MET A 1 9.23 6.89 17.50
N SER A 2 10.27 6.55 16.74
CA SER A 2 11.23 7.54 16.22
C SER A 2 10.56 8.51 15.24
N SER A 3 11.18 9.69 15.04
CA SER A 3 10.73 10.67 14.03
C SER A 3 10.75 10.11 12.61
N ASP A 4 11.70 9.23 12.31
CA ASP A 4 11.83 8.59 11.00
C ASP A 4 10.69 7.59 10.75
N THR A 5 10.32 6.82 11.78
CA THR A 5 9.16 5.91 11.74
C THR A 5 7.86 6.69 11.54
N LEU A 6 7.68 7.82 12.22
CA LEU A 6 6.50 8.69 12.06
C LEU A 6 6.43 9.33 10.67
N THR A 7 7.55 9.81 10.15
CA THR A 7 7.64 10.36 8.78
C THR A 7 7.27 9.30 7.75
N THR A 8 7.84 8.09 7.88
CA THR A 8 7.54 6.96 7.01
C THR A 8 6.07 6.56 7.08
N ALA A 9 5.48 6.47 8.27
CA ALA A 9 4.06 6.19 8.46
C ALA A 9 3.18 7.25 7.78
N GLY A 10 3.52 8.54 7.91
CA GLY A 10 2.82 9.64 7.24
C GLY A 10 2.84 9.51 5.71
N ILE A 11 4.00 9.21 5.13
CA ILE A 11 4.15 8.99 3.67
C ILE A 11 3.29 7.80 3.22
N LEU A 12 3.30 6.70 3.98
CA LEU A 12 2.50 5.52 3.66
C LEU A 12 1.00 5.78 3.75
N LEU A 13 0.54 6.56 4.74
CA LEU A 13 -0.86 6.98 4.84
C LEU A 13 -1.31 7.82 3.64
N ILE A 14 -0.46 8.71 3.14
CA ILE A 14 -0.74 9.43 1.88
C ILE A 14 -0.76 8.46 0.70
N THR A 15 0.15 7.48 0.68
CA THR A 15 0.20 6.45 -0.37
C THR A 15 -1.07 5.60 -0.41
N VAL A 16 -1.74 5.35 0.73
CA VAL A 16 -3.05 4.68 0.77
C VAL A 16 -4.08 5.40 -0.10
N VAL A 17 -4.09 6.74 -0.13
CA VAL A 17 -4.99 7.52 -0.98
C VAL A 17 -4.72 7.24 -2.47
N ALA A 18 -3.45 7.16 -2.86
CA ALA A 18 -3.06 6.81 -4.23
C ALA A 18 -3.47 5.37 -4.60
N VAL A 19 -3.33 4.42 -3.67
CA VAL A 19 -3.81 3.04 -3.85
C VAL A 19 -5.32 3.05 -4.05
N ALA A 20 -6.08 3.72 -3.18
CA ALA A 20 -7.54 3.81 -3.28
C ALA A 20 -7.99 4.43 -4.61
N TYR A 21 -7.28 5.45 -5.09
CA TYR A 21 -7.51 6.02 -6.42
C TYR A 21 -7.30 4.98 -7.54
N GLY A 22 -6.27 4.13 -7.44
CA GLY A 22 -6.09 2.99 -8.34
C GLY A 22 -7.31 2.05 -8.38
N GLY A 23 -7.90 1.76 -7.23
CA GLY A 23 -9.13 0.96 -7.12
C GLY A 23 -10.33 1.66 -7.75
N LEU A 24 -10.50 2.97 -7.50
CA LEU A 24 -11.56 3.77 -8.12
C LEU A 24 -11.47 3.75 -9.64
N THR A 25 -10.28 3.89 -10.22
CA THR A 25 -10.11 3.84 -11.68
C THR A 25 -10.44 2.47 -12.27
N LEU A 26 -10.08 1.38 -11.57
CA LEU A 26 -10.46 0.00 -11.92
C LEU A 26 -11.98 -0.13 -11.99
N LEU A 27 -12.66 0.23 -10.90
CA LEU A 27 -14.12 0.19 -10.79
C LEU A 27 -14.79 1.06 -11.85
N THR A 28 -14.23 2.24 -12.12
CA THR A 28 -14.74 3.17 -13.14
C THR A 28 -14.60 2.58 -14.54
N HIS A 29 -13.47 1.95 -14.88
CA HIS A 29 -13.28 1.29 -16.18
C HIS A 29 -14.26 0.14 -16.37
N LEU A 30 -14.54 -0.62 -15.31
CA LEU A 30 -15.50 -1.71 -15.31
C LEU A 30 -16.94 -1.21 -15.45
N ALA A 31 -17.35 -0.27 -14.60
CA ALA A 31 -18.71 0.29 -14.56
C ALA A 31 -19.07 1.01 -15.86
N ARG A 32 -18.14 1.75 -16.46
CA ARG A 32 -18.36 2.48 -17.72
C ARG A 32 -18.04 1.67 -18.97
N ARG A 33 -17.71 0.37 -18.84
CA ARG A 33 -17.30 -0.51 -19.95
C ARG A 33 -16.29 0.16 -20.89
N LYS A 34 -15.22 0.73 -20.33
CA LYS A 34 -14.22 1.48 -21.11
C LYS A 34 -13.70 0.62 -22.28
N PRO A 35 -13.76 1.11 -23.54
CA PRO A 35 -13.26 0.36 -24.69
C PRO A 35 -11.82 -0.11 -24.47
N GLY A 36 -11.51 -1.35 -24.83
CA GLY A 36 -10.18 -1.94 -24.69
C GLY A 36 -9.80 -2.38 -23.27
N TYR A 37 -10.62 -2.15 -22.24
CA TYR A 37 -10.41 -2.73 -20.91
C TYR A 37 -11.04 -4.11 -20.76
N LEU A 38 -12.25 -4.28 -21.29
CA LEU A 38 -12.92 -5.57 -21.29
C LEU A 38 -12.43 -6.50 -22.42
N ASP A 39 -11.79 -5.93 -23.43
CA ASP A 39 -11.32 -6.68 -24.61
C ASP A 39 -9.88 -7.20 -24.43
N ASN A 40 -9.13 -6.65 -23.46
CA ASN A 40 -7.75 -7.06 -23.18
C ASN A 40 -7.64 -7.68 -21.77
N PRO A 41 -7.67 -9.02 -21.66
CA PRO A 41 -7.63 -9.71 -20.36
C PRO A 41 -6.30 -9.52 -19.64
N VAL A 42 -5.18 -9.41 -20.36
CA VAL A 42 -3.84 -9.21 -19.77
C VAL A 42 -3.76 -7.86 -19.07
N ARG A 43 -4.20 -6.78 -19.74
CA ARG A 43 -4.23 -5.44 -19.16
C ARG A 43 -5.10 -5.39 -17.90
N ARG A 44 -6.26 -6.04 -17.92
CA ARG A 44 -7.16 -6.11 -16.76
C ARG A 44 -6.53 -6.87 -15.60
N GLY A 45 -5.93 -8.03 -15.88
CA GLY A 45 -5.24 -8.85 -14.90
C GLY A 45 -4.10 -8.10 -14.23
N LEU A 46 -3.22 -7.47 -15.03
CA LEU A 46 -2.07 -6.73 -14.51
C LEU A 46 -2.48 -5.51 -13.68
N TRP A 47 -3.53 -4.78 -14.11
CA TRP A 47 -4.06 -3.64 -13.35
C TRP A 47 -4.66 -4.08 -12.00
N THR A 48 -5.45 -5.15 -12.00
CA THR A 48 -6.09 -5.69 -10.79
C THR A 48 -5.06 -6.22 -9.81
N ALA A 49 -4.12 -7.04 -10.29
CA ALA A 49 -3.05 -7.59 -9.49
C ALA A 49 -2.14 -6.49 -8.92
N GLY A 50 -1.74 -5.52 -9.75
CA GLY A 50 -0.88 -4.40 -9.33
C GLY A 50 -1.52 -3.56 -8.22
N HIS A 51 -2.80 -3.21 -8.36
CA HIS A 51 -3.53 -2.47 -7.33
C HIS A 51 -3.62 -3.27 -6.01
N ALA A 52 -3.95 -4.56 -6.09
CA ALA A 52 -4.05 -5.42 -4.91
C ALA A 52 -2.71 -5.56 -4.18
N HIS A 53 -1.62 -5.80 -4.92
CA HIS A 53 -0.27 -5.91 -4.33
C HIS A 53 0.17 -4.60 -3.68
N ALA A 54 -0.05 -3.45 -4.33
CA ALA A 54 0.27 -2.16 -3.76
C ALA A 54 -0.47 -1.93 -2.42
N GLY A 55 -1.76 -2.28 -2.36
CA GLY A 55 -2.54 -2.18 -1.13
C GLY A 55 -2.01 -3.09 -0.02
N VAL A 56 -1.75 -4.36 -0.31
CA VAL A 56 -1.24 -5.32 0.68
C VAL A 56 0.12 -4.90 1.21
N LEU A 57 1.04 -4.47 0.34
CA LEU A 57 2.39 -4.07 0.76
C LEU A 57 2.36 -2.80 1.62
N VAL A 58 1.57 -1.79 1.25
CA VAL A 58 1.43 -0.55 2.04
C VAL A 58 0.86 -0.85 3.43
N LEU A 59 -0.20 -1.67 3.50
CA LEU A 59 -0.79 -2.07 4.77
C LEU A 59 0.16 -2.93 5.61
N LEU A 60 0.87 -3.87 4.99
CA LEU A 60 1.87 -4.70 5.66
C LEU A 60 2.93 -3.83 6.34
N VAL A 61 3.47 -2.83 5.65
CA VAL A 61 4.47 -1.93 6.24
C VAL A 61 3.87 -1.09 7.35
N LEU A 62 2.67 -0.51 7.16
CA LEU A 62 2.01 0.28 8.21
C LEU A 62 1.79 -0.51 9.51
N VAL A 63 1.44 -1.81 9.40
CA VAL A 63 1.27 -2.69 10.56
C VAL A 63 2.61 -3.14 11.13
N ALA A 64 3.64 -3.31 10.31
CA ALA A 64 4.97 -3.71 10.75
C ALA A 64 5.76 -2.59 11.46
N LEU A 65 5.55 -1.32 11.10
CA LEU A 65 6.31 -0.18 11.65
C LEU A 65 6.31 -0.12 13.20
N PRO A 66 5.17 -0.29 13.92
CA PRO A 66 5.18 -0.35 15.38
C PRO A 66 5.96 -1.55 15.94
N CYS A 67 5.91 -2.70 15.27
CA CYS A 67 6.65 -3.90 15.69
C CYS A 67 8.16 -3.68 15.56
N LEU A 68 8.60 -3.06 14.47
CA LEU A 68 10.01 -2.73 14.24
C LEU A 68 10.51 -1.71 15.27
N ASP A 69 9.74 -0.65 15.54
CA ASP A 69 10.10 0.36 16.53
C ASP A 69 10.22 -0.22 17.95
N GLN A 70 9.34 -1.14 18.33
CA GLN A 70 9.44 -1.86 19.60
C GLN A 70 10.67 -2.78 19.66
N ALA A 71 10.96 -3.49 18.57
CA ALA A 71 12.12 -4.38 18.51
C ALA A 71 13.43 -3.59 18.69
N GLU A 72 13.58 -2.44 18.03
CA GLU A 72 14.75 -1.57 18.19
C GLU A 72 14.87 -1.02 19.62
N ALA A 73 13.76 -0.59 20.23
CA ALA A 73 13.75 -0.12 21.62
C ALA A 73 14.24 -1.21 22.60
N LEU A 74 13.79 -2.46 22.42
CA LEU A 74 14.21 -3.59 23.26
C LEU A 74 15.70 -3.93 23.08
N LEU A 75 16.20 -3.90 21.84
CA LEU A 75 17.63 -4.09 21.54
C LEU A 75 18.50 -3.02 22.21
N GLY A 76 18.05 -1.76 22.23
CA GLY A 76 18.76 -0.68 22.92
C GLY A 76 18.84 -0.87 24.44
N VAL A 77 17.78 -1.40 25.06
CA VAL A 77 17.78 -1.73 26.50
C VAL A 77 18.72 -2.88 26.83
N ALA A 78 18.85 -3.88 25.95
CA ALA A 78 19.73 -5.04 26.16
C ALA A 78 21.23 -4.73 26.02
N LEU A 79 21.58 -3.58 25.43
CA LEU A 79 22.97 -3.14 25.19
C LEU A 79 23.49 -2.16 26.26
N LEU A 80 22.66 -1.80 27.24
CA LEU A 80 22.96 -0.95 28.40
C LEU A 80 23.15 -1.79 29.67
#